data_AF-A0A2E1V2C0-F1
#
_entry.id   AF-A0A2E1V2C0-F1
#
_cell.length_a   1.000
_cell.length_b   1.000
_cell.length_c   1.000
_cell.angle_alpha   90.00
_cell.angle_beta   90.00
_cell.angle_gamma   90.00
#
_symmetry.space_group_name_H-M   'P 1'
#
loop_
_entity.id
_entity.type
_entity.pdbx_description
1 polymer ?
#
loop_
_entity_poly.entity_id
_entity_poly.type
_entity_poly.pdbx_seq_one_letter_code
_entity_poly.pdbx_strand_id
1 'polypeptide(L)'
;MHKLYQKLLTAWSENNSYTRMIVLFSSIMMIISIIMWLMNIASNSQKKILSSSMSEMSNSLEIIEKFDAKFPGKWFHFLSEQPQLTEIQQYLTQFQLDNIDIKTNNGIHQITGQTKNVVELTNAIDHLYNNHGLVIHSIVIDQIDQQTIFELSLTY
;
A
#
# COMPACT_ATOMS: atom_id res chain seq x y z
N MET A 1 4.51 17.94 -45.93
CA MET A 1 3.60 18.07 -44.77
C MET A 1 2.64 19.26 -44.87
N HIS A 2 3.11 20.48 -45.12
CA HIS A 2 2.26 21.69 -45.09
C HIS A 2 1.08 21.68 -46.10
N LYS A 3 1.30 21.24 -47.35
CA LYS A 3 0.24 21.11 -48.37
C LYS A 3 -0.84 20.08 -48.01
N LEU A 4 -0.49 19.04 -47.25
CA LEU A 4 -1.43 17.98 -46.84
C LEU A 4 -2.34 18.47 -45.71
N TYR A 5 -1.75 19.16 -44.73
CA TYR A 5 -2.46 19.79 -43.63
C TYR A 5 -3.48 20.84 -44.12
N GLN A 6 -3.05 21.69 -45.05
CA GLN A 6 -3.92 22.70 -45.67
C GLN A 6 -5.09 22.05 -46.45
N LYS A 7 -4.84 20.93 -47.16
CA LYS A 7 -5.88 20.15 -47.84
C LYS A 7 -6.91 19.53 -46.89
N LEU A 8 -6.45 19.03 -45.75
CA LEU A 8 -7.33 18.43 -44.74
C LEU A 8 -8.20 19.48 -44.04
N LEU A 9 -7.66 20.68 -43.78
CA LEU A 9 -8.40 21.81 -43.21
C LEU A 9 -9.50 22.32 -44.14
N THR A 10 -9.21 22.44 -45.44
CA THR A 10 -10.20 22.86 -46.45
C THR A 10 -11.31 21.81 -46.59
N ALA A 11 -10.96 20.54 -46.72
CA ALA A 11 -11.93 19.44 -46.77
C ALA A 11 -12.79 19.32 -45.50
N TRP A 12 -12.25 19.68 -44.33
CA TRP A 12 -13.00 19.68 -43.07
C TRP A 12 -13.94 20.89 -42.96
N SER A 13 -13.50 22.06 -43.41
CA SER A 13 -14.30 23.29 -43.46
C SER A 13 -15.55 23.13 -44.35
N GLU A 14 -15.38 22.46 -45.49
CA GLU A 14 -16.44 22.22 -46.49
C GLU A 14 -17.46 21.14 -46.06
N ASN A 15 -17.21 20.43 -44.96
CA ASN A 15 -18.03 19.31 -44.54
C ASN A 15 -19.30 19.76 -43.76
N ASN A 16 -20.35 18.95 -43.81
CA ASN A 16 -21.60 19.25 -43.09
C ASN A 16 -21.34 19.34 -41.56
N SER A 17 -22.06 20.24 -40.87
CA SER A 17 -21.96 20.46 -39.42
C SER A 17 -22.22 19.18 -38.62
N TYR A 18 -23.17 18.36 -39.06
CA TYR A 18 -23.46 17.06 -38.44
C TYR A 18 -22.28 16.09 -38.53
N THR A 19 -21.65 15.98 -39.70
CA THR A 19 -20.47 15.12 -39.90
C THR A 19 -19.31 15.55 -39.00
N ARG A 20 -19.08 16.86 -38.86
CA ARG A 20 -18.05 17.40 -37.95
C ARG A 20 -18.35 17.07 -36.49
N MET A 21 -19.61 17.19 -36.06
CA MET A 21 -20.02 16.88 -34.70
C MET A 21 -19.83 15.38 -34.37
N ILE A 22 -20.19 14.48 -35.30
CA ILE A 22 -20.00 13.03 -35.13
C ILE A 22 -18.51 12.69 -35.01
N VAL A 23 -17.65 13.28 -35.84
CA VAL A 23 -16.19 13.04 -35.78
C VAL A 23 -15.60 13.55 -34.45
N LEU A 24 -16.01 14.74 -34.00
CA LEU A 24 -15.58 15.27 -32.70
C LEU A 24 -16.03 14.38 -31.54
N PHE A 25 -17.30 13.97 -31.52
CA PHE A 25 -17.82 13.08 -30.48
C PHE A 25 -17.10 11.73 -30.46
N SER A 26 -16.86 11.13 -31.63
CA SER A 26 -16.13 9.88 -31.77
C SER A 26 -14.69 9.99 -31.26
N SER A 27 -14.03 11.11 -31.55
CA SER A 27 -12.66 11.36 -31.07
C SER A 27 -12.60 11.53 -29.55
N ILE A 28 -13.58 12.19 -28.94
CA ILE A 28 -13.69 12.34 -27.48
C ILE A 28 -13.92 10.97 -26.83
N MET A 29 -14.85 10.17 -27.35
CA MET A 29 -15.13 8.84 -26.84
C MET A 29 -13.91 7.90 -26.92
N MET A 30 -13.13 8.01 -27.99
CA MET A 30 -11.88 7.27 -28.13
C MET A 30 -10.85 7.67 -27.06
N ILE A 31 -10.70 8.97 -26.77
CA ILE A 31 -9.81 9.46 -25.72
C ILE A 31 -10.26 8.93 -24.35
N ILE A 32 -11.56 8.99 -24.04
CA ILE A 32 -12.10 8.48 -22.77
C ILE A 32 -11.83 6.98 -22.63
N SER A 33 -11.98 6.22 -23.71
CA SER A 33 -11.70 4.78 -23.73
C SER A 33 -10.22 4.46 -23.45
N ILE A 34 -9.30 5.27 -23.99
CA ILE A 34 -7.86 5.15 -23.72
C ILE A 34 -7.56 5.48 -22.25
N ILE A 35 -8.16 6.52 -21.69
CA ILE A 35 -7.99 6.90 -20.27
C ILE A 35 -8.48 5.76 -19.37
N MET A 36 -9.67 5.21 -19.63
CA MET A 36 -10.20 4.08 -18.87
C MET A 36 -9.29 2.85 -18.95
N TRP A 37 -8.73 2.56 -20.12
CA TRP A 37 -7.79 1.46 -20.30
C TRP A 37 -6.50 1.65 -19.51
N LEU A 38 -5.92 2.85 -19.53
CA LEU A 38 -4.73 3.19 -18.75
C LEU A 38 -4.98 3.09 -17.25
N MET A 39 -6.13 3.58 -16.77
CA MET A 39 -6.53 3.44 -15.36
C MET A 39 -6.68 1.97 -14.95
N ASN A 40 -7.26 1.12 -15.79
CA ASN A 40 -7.40 -0.31 -15.53
C ASN A 40 -6.03 -1.02 -15.44
N ILE A 41 -5.08 -0.66 -16.31
CA ILE A 41 -3.70 -1.19 -16.25
C ILE A 41 -3.04 -0.79 -14.93
N ALA A 42 -3.13 0.49 -14.54
CA ALA A 42 -2.57 0.98 -13.29
C ALA A 42 -3.18 0.24 -12.08
N SER A 43 -4.51 0.09 -12.02
CA SER A 43 -5.20 -0.65 -10.95
C SER A 43 -4.77 -2.12 -10.88
N ASN A 44 -4.70 -2.82 -12.02
CA ASN A 44 -4.25 -4.22 -12.06
C ASN A 44 -2.79 -4.38 -11.64
N SER A 45 -1.92 -3.43 -12.00
CA SER A 45 -0.53 -3.43 -11.54
C SER A 45 -0.43 -3.26 -10.02
N GLN A 46 -1.24 -2.39 -9.43
CA GLN A 46 -1.28 -2.17 -7.98
C GLN A 46 -1.81 -3.39 -7.25
N LYS A 47 -2.90 -4.01 -7.74
CA LYS A 47 -3.42 -5.27 -7.19
C LYS A 47 -2.38 -6.39 -7.21
N LYS A 48 -1.58 -6.47 -8.28
CA LYS A 48 -0.50 -7.47 -8.40
C LYS A 48 0.63 -7.22 -7.41
N ILE A 49 1.03 -5.95 -7.20
CA ILE A 49 2.05 -5.59 -6.20
C ILE A 49 1.56 -5.92 -4.80
N LEU A 50 0.32 -5.55 -4.48
CA LEU A 50 -0.29 -5.86 -3.19
C LEU A 50 -0.35 -7.38 -2.95
N SER A 51 -0.77 -8.18 -3.94
CA SER A 51 -0.84 -9.63 -3.77
C SER A 51 0.54 -10.28 -3.62
N SER A 52 1.57 -9.79 -4.34
CA SER A 52 2.94 -10.28 -4.12
C SER A 52 3.46 -9.92 -2.74
N SER A 53 3.23 -8.69 -2.28
CA SER A 53 3.73 -8.27 -0.97
C SER A 53 2.96 -8.90 0.18
N MET A 54 1.66 -9.18 0.01
CA MET A 54 0.89 -10.01 0.95
C MET A 54 1.40 -11.46 0.98
N SER A 55 1.82 -12.01 -0.16
CA SER A 55 2.46 -13.34 -0.21
C SER A 55 3.82 -13.34 0.49
N GLU A 56 4.62 -12.29 0.33
CA GLU A 56 5.91 -12.12 1.01
C GLU A 56 5.71 -11.95 2.53
N MET A 57 4.75 -11.13 2.94
CA MET A 57 4.36 -10.97 4.33
C MET A 57 3.83 -12.28 4.92
N SER A 58 2.96 -12.99 4.21
CA SER A 58 2.45 -14.31 4.62
C SER A 58 3.58 -15.31 4.78
N ASN A 59 4.56 -15.32 3.86
CA ASN A 59 5.73 -16.18 3.99
C ASN A 59 6.59 -15.78 5.21
N SER A 60 6.77 -14.48 5.47
CA SER A 60 7.50 -13.99 6.64
C SER A 60 6.79 -14.40 7.95
N LEU A 61 5.47 -14.22 8.02
CA LEU A 61 4.65 -14.63 9.16
C LEU A 61 4.60 -16.14 9.33
N GLU A 62 4.55 -16.92 8.23
CA GLU A 62 4.62 -18.38 8.27
C GLU A 62 6.02 -18.86 8.72
N ILE A 63 7.09 -18.14 8.35
CA ILE A 63 8.44 -18.39 8.87
C ILE A 63 8.48 -18.12 10.37
N ILE A 64 7.89 -17.02 10.84
CA ILE A 64 7.79 -16.69 12.26
C ILE A 64 6.95 -17.74 13.01
N GLU A 65 5.79 -18.14 12.48
CA GLU A 65 4.92 -19.17 13.05
C GLU A 65 5.61 -20.54 13.11
N LYS A 66 6.27 -20.97 12.02
CA LYS A 66 7.03 -22.22 11.99
C LYS A 66 8.25 -22.19 12.90
N PHE A 67 8.88 -21.02 13.06
CA PHE A 67 9.99 -20.83 13.97
C PHE A 67 9.52 -20.89 15.43
N ASP A 68 8.41 -20.23 15.76
CA ASP A 68 7.78 -20.26 17.08
C ASP A 68 7.26 -21.67 17.44
N ALA A 69 6.70 -22.40 16.47
CA ALA A 69 6.30 -23.79 16.62
C ALA A 69 7.49 -24.75 16.84
N LYS A 70 8.66 -24.42 16.27
CA LYS A 70 9.89 -25.24 16.38
C LYS A 70 10.70 -24.92 17.64
N PHE A 71 10.57 -23.71 18.16
CA PHE A 71 11.23 -23.23 19.38
C PHE A 71 10.22 -22.53 20.30
N PRO A 72 9.25 -23.29 20.87
CA PRO A 72 8.18 -22.71 21.66
C PRO A 72 8.74 -22.07 22.94
N GLY A 73 8.90 -20.75 22.90
CA GLY A 73 9.26 -19.91 24.03
C GLY A 73 10.59 -19.16 23.94
N LYS A 74 10.48 -17.83 24.08
CA LYS A 74 11.23 -17.02 25.07
C LYS A 74 12.71 -16.69 24.82
N TRP A 75 13.14 -16.25 23.64
CA TRP A 75 14.53 -15.80 23.51
C TRP A 75 14.81 -14.33 23.88
N PHE A 76 13.78 -13.46 24.02
CA PHE A 76 13.99 -12.10 24.59
C PHE A 76 12.92 -11.60 25.59
N HIS A 77 11.78 -12.28 25.72
CA HIS A 77 10.66 -11.83 26.57
C HIS A 77 10.94 -11.79 28.09
N PHE A 78 12.04 -12.38 28.57
CA PHE A 78 12.30 -12.52 30.01
C PHE A 78 13.37 -11.56 30.58
N LEU A 79 14.04 -10.78 29.73
CA LEU A 79 15.16 -9.92 30.18
C LEU A 79 15.02 -8.44 29.79
N SER A 80 14.11 -8.10 28.88
CA SER A 80 13.81 -6.72 28.53
C SER A 80 12.73 -6.17 29.47
N GLU A 81 12.90 -4.93 29.94
CA GLU A 81 11.76 -4.19 30.46
C GLU A 81 10.73 -4.00 29.34
N GLN A 82 9.45 -3.90 29.70
CA GLN A 82 8.40 -3.59 28.73
C GLN A 82 8.75 -2.26 28.04
N PRO A 83 8.81 -2.21 26.69
CA PRO A 83 9.20 -1.01 25.98
C PRO A 83 8.27 0.16 26.31
N GLN A 84 8.84 1.36 26.48
CA GLN A 84 8.04 2.55 26.71
C GLN A 84 7.31 2.94 25.41
N LEU A 85 6.11 3.50 25.51
CA LEU A 85 5.33 3.93 24.34
C LEU A 85 6.10 4.90 23.43
N THR A 86 6.90 5.77 24.03
CA THR A 86 7.77 6.70 23.30
C THR A 86 8.83 5.98 22.49
N GLU A 87 9.36 4.86 22.97
CA GLU A 87 10.35 4.06 22.24
C GLU A 87 9.70 3.34 21.07
N ILE A 88 8.53 2.71 21.28
CA ILE A 88 7.75 2.09 20.20
C ILE A 88 7.49 3.11 19.09
N GLN A 89 7.04 4.32 19.44
CA GLN A 89 6.80 5.37 18.47
C GLN A 89 8.06 5.79 17.71
N GLN A 90 9.20 5.94 18.40
CA GLN A 90 10.48 6.27 17.77
C GLN A 90 10.92 5.20 16.78
N TYR A 91 10.80 3.91 17.11
CA TYR A 91 11.17 2.83 16.21
C TYR A 91 10.29 2.80 14.96
N LEU A 92 8.98 2.90 15.13
CA LEU A 92 8.06 2.93 14.00
C LEU A 92 8.41 4.09 13.04
N THR A 93 8.73 5.28 13.57
CA THR A 93 9.21 6.40 12.73
C THR A 93 10.55 6.10 12.03
N GLN A 94 11.48 5.38 12.66
CA GLN A 94 12.75 4.97 12.02
C GLN A 94 12.51 4.03 10.82
N PHE A 95 11.44 3.23 10.87
CA PHE A 95 11.01 2.39 9.76
C PHE A 95 10.15 3.13 8.71
N GLN A 96 10.16 4.47 8.70
CA GLN A 96 9.41 5.29 7.73
C GLN A 96 7.89 5.11 7.83
N LEU A 97 7.38 4.75 9.02
CA LEU A 97 5.95 4.79 9.30
C LEU A 97 5.56 6.20 9.74
N ASP A 98 4.51 6.72 9.11
CA ASP A 98 3.99 8.07 9.27
C ASP A 98 2.61 8.04 9.95
N ASN A 99 2.17 9.20 10.47
CA ASN A 99 0.84 9.41 11.05
C ASN A 99 0.47 8.38 12.14
N ILE A 100 1.43 8.09 13.01
CA ILE A 100 1.32 7.07 14.04
C ILE A 100 0.47 7.57 15.22
N ASP A 101 -0.57 6.82 15.56
CA ASP A 101 -1.33 6.95 16.81
C ASP A 101 -1.24 5.62 17.59
N ILE A 102 -0.94 5.71 18.89
CA ILE A 102 -0.78 4.53 19.75
C ILE A 102 -1.73 4.65 20.93
N LYS A 103 -2.63 3.69 21.07
CA LYS A 103 -3.55 3.56 22.19
C LYS A 103 -3.25 2.28 22.93
N THR A 104 -3.16 2.35 24.25
CA THR A 104 -2.96 1.15 25.08
C THR A 104 -4.21 0.89 25.90
N ASN A 105 -4.75 -0.32 25.78
CA ASN A 105 -5.89 -0.76 26.56
C ASN A 105 -5.67 -2.21 27.00
N ASN A 106 -5.77 -2.47 28.31
CA ASN A 106 -5.62 -3.81 28.89
C ASN A 106 -4.33 -4.54 28.48
N GLY A 107 -3.21 -3.83 28.35
CA GLY A 107 -1.92 -4.41 27.93
C GLY A 107 -1.77 -4.65 26.43
N ILE A 108 -2.79 -4.30 25.62
CA ILE A 108 -2.73 -4.33 24.16
C ILE A 108 -2.40 -2.93 23.65
N HIS A 109 -1.33 -2.83 22.87
CA HIS A 109 -0.93 -1.62 22.15
C HIS A 109 -1.53 -1.64 20.76
N GLN A 110 -2.55 -0.81 20.54
CA GLN A 110 -3.22 -0.62 19.26
C GLN A 110 -2.56 0.57 18.55
N ILE A 111 -1.86 0.26 17.46
CA ILE A 111 -1.05 1.19 16.67
C ILE A 111 -1.76 1.39 15.33
N THR A 112 -2.14 2.61 15.02
CA THR A 112 -2.61 2.96 13.67
C THR A 112 -1.58 3.85 13.01
N GLY A 113 -1.44 3.73 11.70
CA GLY A 113 -0.49 4.54 10.96
C GLY A 113 -0.51 4.28 9.47
N GLN A 114 0.48 4.85 8.79
CA GLN A 114 0.63 4.78 7.35
C GLN A 114 2.07 4.46 6.98
N THR A 115 2.27 3.78 5.86
CA THR A 115 3.57 3.60 5.22
C THR A 115 3.40 3.61 3.71
N LYS A 116 4.48 3.93 2.99
CA LYS A 116 4.52 3.83 1.53
C LYS A 116 4.57 2.38 1.04
N ASN A 117 5.02 1.46 1.88
CA ASN A 117 5.24 0.08 1.50
C ASN A 117 5.05 -0.88 2.68
N VAL A 118 4.27 -1.95 2.49
CA VAL A 118 4.08 -3.01 3.50
C VAL A 118 5.39 -3.69 3.94
N VAL A 119 6.46 -3.62 3.13
CA VAL A 119 7.80 -4.10 3.52
C VAL A 119 8.32 -3.33 4.74
N GLU A 120 8.10 -2.01 4.82
CA GLU A 120 8.49 -1.18 5.96
C GLU A 120 7.73 -1.58 7.23
N LEU A 121 6.42 -1.82 7.10
CA LEU A 121 5.59 -2.34 8.19
C LEU A 121 6.08 -3.72 8.67
N THR A 122 6.42 -4.61 7.73
CA THR A 122 6.92 -5.96 8.06
C THR A 122 8.25 -5.88 8.81
N ASN A 123 9.17 -5.01 8.37
CA ASN A 123 10.45 -4.79 9.05
C ASN A 123 10.26 -4.20 10.45
N ALA A 124 9.31 -3.27 10.61
CA ALA A 124 9.01 -2.71 11.92
C ALA A 124 8.43 -3.76 12.88
N ILE A 125 7.53 -4.61 12.40
CA ILE A 125 6.97 -5.72 13.18
C ILE A 125 8.06 -6.71 13.59
N ASP A 126 8.93 -7.11 12.66
CA ASP A 126 10.06 -8.00 12.94
C ASP A 126 11.00 -7.41 14.00
N HIS A 127 11.27 -6.10 13.92
CA HIS A 127 12.08 -5.40 14.92
C HIS A 127 11.41 -5.37 16.30
N LEU A 128 10.11 -5.04 16.36
CA LEU A 128 9.36 -4.99 17.63
C LEU A 128 9.24 -6.38 18.28
N TYR A 129 9.10 -7.42 17.47
CA TYR A 129 9.11 -8.80 17.94
C TYR A 129 10.48 -9.21 18.47
N ASN A 130 11.53 -9.08 17.65
CA ASN A 130 12.86 -9.60 17.98
C ASN A 130 13.57 -8.81 19.10
N ASN A 131 13.37 -7.49 19.17
CA ASN A 131 14.09 -6.63 20.12
C ASN A 131 13.27 -6.29 21.36
N HIS A 132 11.94 -6.32 21.26
CA HIS A 132 11.06 -5.88 22.35
C HIS A 132 10.04 -6.93 22.79
N GLY A 133 10.06 -8.12 22.19
CA GLY A 133 9.15 -9.20 22.55
C GLY A 133 7.68 -8.87 22.32
N LEU A 134 7.36 -7.89 21.46
CA LEU A 134 5.98 -7.53 21.16
C LEU A 134 5.42 -8.49 20.11
N VAL A 135 4.39 -9.25 20.49
CA VAL A 135 3.72 -10.24 19.65
C VAL A 135 2.49 -9.62 18.99
N ILE A 136 2.26 -9.98 17.73
CA ILE A 136 1.08 -9.55 16.98
C ILE A 136 -0.18 -10.22 17.54
N HIS A 137 -1.11 -9.41 18.05
CA HIS A 137 -2.46 -9.85 18.38
C HIS A 137 -3.38 -9.80 17.16
N SER A 138 -3.31 -8.72 16.39
CA SER A 138 -4.04 -8.56 15.13
C SER A 138 -3.34 -7.56 14.21
N ILE A 139 -3.58 -7.72 12.91
CA ILE A 139 -3.11 -6.78 11.89
C ILE A 139 -4.19 -6.61 10.82
N VAL A 140 -4.52 -5.36 10.52
CA VAL A 140 -5.40 -4.97 9.43
C VAL A 140 -4.59 -4.05 8.52
N ILE A 141 -4.63 -4.32 7.22
CA ILE A 141 -3.91 -3.55 6.21
C ILE A 141 -4.90 -3.16 5.12
N ASP A 142 -4.93 -1.89 4.78
CA ASP A 142 -5.66 -1.35 3.65
C ASP A 142 -4.72 -0.51 2.76
N GLN A 143 -5.11 -0.27 1.51
CA GLN A 143 -4.33 0.51 0.57
C GLN A 143 -5.20 1.59 -0.08
N ILE A 144 -4.86 2.85 0.19
CA ILE A 144 -5.53 4.04 -0.37
C ILE A 144 -4.49 4.91 -1.05
N ASP A 145 -4.70 5.24 -2.33
CA ASP A 145 -3.88 6.19 -3.09
C ASP A 145 -2.35 5.98 -2.97
N GLN A 146 -1.90 4.72 -3.10
CA GLN A 146 -0.49 4.30 -3.00
C GLN A 146 0.11 4.37 -1.58
N GLN A 147 -0.68 4.67 -0.57
CA GLN A 147 -0.29 4.50 0.83
C GLN A 147 -0.94 3.25 1.41
N THR A 148 -0.15 2.52 2.19
CA THR A 148 -0.61 1.43 3.03
C THR A 148 -1.02 2.01 4.37
N ILE A 149 -2.29 1.86 4.73
CA ILE A 149 -2.84 2.20 6.04
C ILE A 149 -2.89 0.92 6.85
N PHE A 150 -2.47 0.97 8.11
CA PHE A 150 -2.48 -0.20 8.96
C PHE A 150 -3.08 0.08 10.33
N GLU A 151 -3.64 -0.96 10.90
CA GLU A 151 -3.99 -1.07 12.31
C GLU A 151 -3.33 -2.35 12.84
N LEU A 152 -2.40 -2.19 13.77
CA LEU A 152 -1.57 -3.25 14.35
C LEU A 152 -1.83 -3.30 15.85
N SER A 153 -2.31 -4.42 16.34
CA SER A 153 -2.43 -4.67 17.78
C SER A 153 -1.28 -5.55 18.25
N LEU A 154 -0.50 -5.07 19.22
CA LEU A 154 0.62 -5.78 19.82
C LEU A 154 0.36 -6.07 21.30
N THR A 155 0.88 -7.18 21.79
CA THR A 155 0.90 -7.53 23.22
C THR A 155 2.32 -7.93 23.63
N TYR A 156 2.70 -7.60 24.87
CA TYR A 156 3.94 -8.07 25.48
C TYR A 156 3.77 -9.45 26.12
#